data_AF-A0A7S3UPZ1-F1
#
_entry.id   AF-A0A7S3UPZ1-F1
#
_cell.length_a   1.000
_cell.length_b   1.000
_cell.length_c   1.000
_cell.angle_alpha   90.00
_cell.angle_beta   90.00
_cell.angle_gamma   90.00
#
_symmetry.space_group_name_H-M   'P 1'
#
loop_
_entity.id
_entity.type
_entity.pdbx_description
1 polymer ?
#
loop_
_entity_poly.entity_id
_entity_poly.type
_entity_poly.pdbx_seq_one_letter_code
_entity_poly.pdbx_strand_id
1 'polypeptide(L)'
;MLAWIGQRKLPRTCRGFASENRLLLGLAITQPCIGYAALRFDTLEPVKIGLIDLVGLDASAKKTEALNALKSLRKQNTGATWVVGIKQMARVGHKGSQYFKTADLIRLNGVLADQAERIFKTEPYDIHMRQVQTHLGIQAQSWASRRAMFDYVVAKVPAFPVVKTHNNALADESLNMTDAWGCAVFAKRRRRVEEMRGDEAAVASIKAQILQQRTLRELEQHAKELREEGKMRESKEVHDVWARRVQQEVDKKLFAMLDQEQERQQTT
;
A
#
# COMPACT_ATOMS: atom_id res chain seq x y z
N MET A 1 20.83 14.46 4.62
CA MET A 1 20.82 13.36 3.64
C MET A 1 19.37 12.96 3.38
N LEU A 2 18.67 13.74 2.55
CA LEU A 2 17.27 13.47 2.18
C LEU A 2 17.27 12.46 1.05
N ALA A 3 16.78 11.25 1.30
CA ALA A 3 16.67 10.20 0.30
C ALA A 3 15.83 10.73 -0.87
N TRP A 4 16.48 10.85 -2.02
CA TRP A 4 15.87 11.20 -3.29
C TRP A 4 14.75 10.20 -3.57
N ILE A 5 13.50 10.66 -3.57
CA ILE A 5 12.36 9.92 -4.11
C ILE A 5 12.57 9.94 -5.62
N GLY A 6 13.46 9.07 -6.10
CA GLY A 6 13.65 8.87 -7.53
C GLY A 6 12.29 8.60 -8.15
N GLN A 7 12.01 9.27 -9.26
CA GLN A 7 10.86 8.96 -10.10
C GLN A 7 10.89 7.45 -10.34
N ARG A 8 10.06 6.69 -9.61
CA ARG A 8 9.93 5.25 -9.81
C ARG A 8 9.52 5.10 -11.27
N LYS A 9 10.40 4.51 -12.08
CA LYS A 9 10.10 4.21 -13.48
C LYS A 9 8.86 3.34 -13.42
N LEU A 10 7.73 3.87 -13.88
CA LEU A 10 6.53 3.05 -14.04
C LEU A 10 6.95 1.82 -14.84
N PRO A 11 6.63 0.60 -14.38
CA PRO A 11 7.01 -0.61 -15.09
C PRO A 11 6.56 -0.47 -16.55
N ARG A 12 7.49 -0.66 -17.49
CA ARG A 12 7.38 -0.30 -18.92
C ARG A 12 6.30 -1.08 -19.71
N THR A 13 5.35 -1.70 -19.05
CA THR A 13 4.35 -2.59 -19.64
C THR A 13 3.01 -2.42 -18.93
N CYS A 14 2.24 -1.38 -19.27
CA CYS A 14 0.81 -1.29 -18.89
C CYS A 14 -0.13 -1.47 -20.09
N ARG A 15 0.38 -1.64 -21.31
CA ARG A 15 -0.45 -1.93 -22.49
C ARG A 15 -0.62 -3.44 -22.63
N GLY A 16 -1.76 -3.98 -22.18
CA GLY A 16 -2.18 -5.36 -22.51
C GLY A 16 -2.68 -6.27 -21.37
N PHE A 17 -2.97 -5.78 -20.16
CA PHE A 17 -3.36 -6.63 -19.03
C PHE A 17 -4.88 -6.84 -18.88
N ALA A 18 -5.51 -7.42 -19.90
CA ALA A 18 -6.80 -8.09 -19.74
C ALA A 18 -6.61 -9.56 -19.37
N SER A 19 -5.66 -9.88 -18.46
CA SER A 19 -5.50 -11.26 -18.00
C SER A 19 -6.63 -11.58 -17.01
N GLU A 20 -7.45 -12.58 -17.31
CA GLU A 20 -8.58 -13.03 -16.48
C GLU A 20 -8.18 -13.49 -15.06
N ASN A 21 -6.88 -13.67 -14.78
CA ASN A 21 -6.40 -14.14 -13.48
C ASN A 21 -5.46 -13.14 -12.80
N ARG A 22 -6.05 -12.05 -12.26
CA ARG A 22 -5.34 -11.09 -11.42
C ARG A 22 -5.57 -11.37 -9.95
N LEU A 23 -4.50 -11.40 -9.17
CA LEU A 23 -4.53 -11.62 -7.73
C LEU A 23 -3.92 -10.45 -6.97
N LEU A 24 -4.44 -10.21 -5.78
CA LEU A 24 -3.91 -9.28 -4.79
C LEU A 24 -3.20 -10.08 -3.72
N LEU A 25 -2.07 -9.57 -3.23
CA LEU A 25 -1.42 -10.05 -2.03
C LEU A 25 -1.19 -8.90 -1.07
N GLY A 26 -1.71 -9.01 0.14
CA GLY A 26 -1.38 -8.10 1.23
C GLY A 26 -0.51 -8.80 2.26
N LEU A 27 0.51 -8.11 2.78
CA LEU A 27 1.41 -8.60 3.82
C LEU A 27 1.46 -7.63 5.00
N ALA A 28 1.32 -8.15 6.21
CA ALA A 28 1.51 -7.40 7.45
C ALA A 28 2.47 -8.14 8.38
N ILE A 29 3.60 -7.51 8.69
CA ILE A 29 4.71 -8.14 9.40
C ILE A 29 4.73 -7.66 10.85
N THR A 30 4.78 -8.59 11.79
CA THR A 30 4.95 -8.34 13.22
C THR A 30 6.05 -9.24 13.78
N GLN A 31 6.40 -9.06 15.06
CA GLN A 31 7.45 -9.87 15.69
C GLN A 31 7.15 -11.38 15.72
N PRO A 32 5.94 -11.83 16.14
CA PRO A 32 5.65 -13.25 16.23
C PRO A 32 5.17 -13.86 14.91
N CYS A 33 4.65 -13.06 13.95
CA CYS A 33 4.05 -13.63 12.75
C CYS A 33 3.99 -12.66 11.57
N ILE A 34 3.75 -13.23 10.38
CA ILE A 34 3.39 -12.48 9.17
C ILE A 34 1.96 -12.85 8.78
N GLY A 35 1.06 -11.87 8.82
CA GLY A 35 -0.27 -12.00 8.23
C GLY A 35 -0.18 -11.85 6.72
N TYR A 36 -0.90 -12.70 5.99
CA TYR A 36 -1.04 -12.57 4.55
C TYR A 36 -2.50 -12.74 4.11
N ALA A 37 -2.87 -12.04 3.06
CA ALA A 37 -4.17 -12.16 2.41
C ALA A 37 -4.01 -12.14 0.90
N ALA A 38 -4.29 -13.28 0.27
CA ALA A 38 -4.39 -13.44 -1.17
C ALA A 38 -5.85 -13.35 -1.60
N LEU A 39 -6.19 -12.36 -2.43
CA LEU A 39 -7.56 -12.09 -2.86
C LEU A 39 -7.65 -12.08 -4.39
N ARG A 40 -8.83 -12.35 -4.94
CA ARG A 40 -9.11 -12.08 -6.35
C ARG A 40 -9.14 -10.58 -6.59
N PHE A 41 -8.50 -10.10 -7.66
CA PHE A 41 -8.38 -8.67 -7.91
C PHE A 41 -9.75 -8.01 -8.10
N ASP A 42 -10.64 -8.60 -8.89
CA ASP A 42 -11.92 -7.97 -9.23
C ASP A 42 -12.96 -8.12 -8.12
N THR A 43 -13.17 -9.33 -7.60
CA THR A 43 -14.22 -9.62 -6.61
C THR A 43 -13.81 -9.38 -5.15
N LEU A 44 -12.52 -9.22 -4.87
CA LEU A 44 -11.96 -9.20 -3.50
C LEU A 44 -12.23 -10.48 -2.68
N GLU A 45 -12.73 -11.54 -3.32
CA GLU A 45 -12.96 -12.81 -2.66
C GLU A 45 -11.63 -13.40 -2.18
N PRO A 46 -11.60 -13.97 -0.96
CA PRO A 46 -10.40 -14.59 -0.43
C PRO A 46 -10.05 -15.85 -1.21
N VAL A 47 -8.84 -15.86 -1.77
CA VAL A 47 -8.19 -17.09 -2.25
C VAL A 47 -7.56 -17.81 -1.07
N LYS A 48 -6.83 -17.07 -0.23
CA LYS A 48 -6.21 -17.58 0.99
C LYS A 48 -5.91 -16.46 1.97
N ILE A 49 -6.29 -16.61 3.23
CA ILE A 49 -5.89 -15.72 4.33
C ILE A 49 -5.26 -16.57 5.40
N GLY A 50 -4.15 -16.11 5.98
CA GLY A 50 -3.49 -16.86 7.03
C GLY A 50 -2.31 -16.15 7.64
N LEU A 51 -1.56 -16.94 8.40
CA LEU A 51 -0.39 -16.50 9.15
C LEU A 51 0.81 -17.38 8.82
N ILE A 52 1.99 -16.78 8.91
CA ILE A 52 3.27 -17.47 8.97
C ILE A 52 3.78 -17.25 10.38
N ASP A 53 3.81 -18.32 11.17
CA ASP A 53 4.32 -18.27 12.54
C ASP A 53 5.85 -18.13 12.50
N LEU A 54 6.36 -17.17 13.25
CA LEU A 54 7.78 -16.84 13.38
C LEU A 54 8.28 -16.98 14.81
N VAL A 55 7.45 -17.48 15.74
CA VAL A 55 7.83 -17.67 17.14
C VAL A 55 8.95 -18.70 17.25
N GLY A 56 9.94 -18.40 18.09
CA GLY A 56 11.10 -19.29 18.33
C GLY A 56 12.14 -19.33 17.21
N LEU A 57 11.87 -18.72 16.04
CA LEU A 57 12.82 -18.68 14.93
C LEU A 57 13.83 -17.53 15.08
N ASP A 58 15.08 -17.76 14.70
CA ASP A 58 16.06 -16.69 14.52
C ASP A 58 15.79 -15.86 13.24
N ALA A 59 16.52 -14.76 13.04
CA ALA A 59 16.29 -13.87 11.90
C ALA A 59 16.47 -14.55 10.52
N SER A 60 17.39 -15.51 10.40
CA SER A 60 17.66 -16.24 9.15
C SER A 60 16.56 -17.26 8.85
N ALA A 61 16.13 -18.00 9.88
CA ALA A 61 15.03 -18.94 9.81
C ALA A 61 13.71 -18.23 9.50
N LYS A 62 13.42 -17.09 10.14
CA LYS A 62 12.23 -16.26 9.86
C LYS A 62 12.14 -15.87 8.40
N LYS A 63 13.26 -15.40 7.82
CA LYS A 63 13.35 -15.07 6.40
C LYS A 63 13.04 -16.29 5.54
N THR A 64 13.69 -17.42 5.82
CA THR A 64 13.55 -18.64 5.02
C THR A 64 12.12 -19.16 5.04
N GLU A 65 11.50 -19.22 6.22
CA GLU A 65 10.12 -19.65 6.40
C GLU A 65 9.14 -18.75 5.62
N ALA A 66 9.28 -17.42 5.78
CA ALA A 66 8.47 -16.46 5.06
C ALA A 66 8.59 -16.61 3.54
N LEU A 67 9.81 -16.78 3.02
CA LEU A 67 10.04 -16.94 1.59
C LEU A 67 9.48 -18.27 1.05
N ASN A 68 9.57 -19.35 1.80
CA ASN A 68 9.02 -20.64 1.41
C ASN A 68 7.48 -20.57 1.32
N ALA A 69 6.84 -19.92 2.31
CA ALA A 69 5.40 -19.70 2.28
C ALA A 69 4.97 -18.86 1.06
N LEU A 70 5.67 -17.76 0.76
CA LEU A 70 5.37 -16.91 -0.40
C LEU A 70 5.59 -17.64 -1.75
N LYS A 71 6.68 -18.42 -1.87
CA LYS A 71 6.94 -19.25 -3.06
C LYS A 71 5.87 -20.32 -3.25
N SER A 72 5.44 -20.96 -2.17
CA SER A 72 4.36 -21.95 -2.18
C SER A 72 3.05 -21.32 -2.67
N LEU A 73 2.70 -20.14 -2.14
CA LEU A 73 1.53 -19.38 -2.56
C LEU A 73 1.58 -19.01 -4.05
N ARG A 74 2.75 -18.56 -4.54
CA ARG A 74 2.97 -18.26 -5.97
C ARG A 74 2.82 -19.51 -6.84
N LYS A 75 3.38 -20.65 -6.42
CA LYS A 75 3.30 -21.93 -7.14
C LYS A 75 1.86 -22.43 -7.26
N GLN A 76 1.07 -22.31 -6.20
CA GLN A 76 -0.36 -22.68 -6.19
C GLN A 76 -1.20 -21.86 -7.18
N ASN A 77 -0.75 -20.65 -7.52
CA ASN A 77 -1.44 -19.73 -8.42
C ASN A 77 -0.53 -19.36 -9.61
N THR A 78 -0.04 -20.41 -10.29
CA THR A 78 0.81 -20.25 -11.47
C THR A 78 0.02 -19.54 -12.57
N GLY A 79 0.68 -18.63 -13.31
CA GLY A 79 0.06 -17.84 -14.38
C GLY A 79 -0.70 -16.58 -13.91
N ALA A 80 -1.00 -16.43 -12.62
CA ALA A 80 -1.64 -15.21 -12.12
C ALA A 80 -0.71 -13.99 -12.23
N THR A 81 -1.28 -12.84 -12.55
CA THR A 81 -0.62 -11.53 -12.41
C THR A 81 -0.89 -11.00 -11.01
N TRP A 82 0.16 -10.62 -10.29
CA TRP A 82 0.03 -10.21 -8.89
C TRP A 82 0.12 -8.70 -8.73
N VAL A 83 -0.57 -8.20 -7.72
CA VAL A 83 -0.43 -6.86 -7.18
C VAL A 83 -0.19 -7.01 -5.68
N VAL A 84 0.96 -6.54 -5.20
CA VAL A 84 1.41 -6.77 -3.83
C VAL A 84 1.36 -5.48 -3.03
N GLY A 85 0.74 -5.51 -1.86
CA GLY A 85 0.76 -4.45 -0.85
C GLY A 85 1.45 -4.94 0.42
N ILE A 86 2.39 -4.16 0.95
CA ILE A 86 3.11 -4.48 2.18
C ILE A 86 2.85 -3.36 3.18
N LYS A 87 2.48 -3.73 4.40
CA LYS A 87 2.32 -2.80 5.52
C LYS A 87 3.63 -2.06 5.76
N GLN A 88 3.58 -0.74 5.64
CA GLN A 88 4.68 0.14 5.98
C GLN A 88 4.90 0.10 7.50
N MET A 89 6.14 -0.19 7.90
CA MET A 89 6.52 -0.17 9.31
C MET A 89 6.67 1.28 9.80
N ALA A 90 6.22 1.55 11.02
CA ALA A 90 6.49 2.82 11.68
C ALA A 90 8.00 3.00 11.89
N ARG A 91 8.47 4.25 11.88
CA ARG A 91 9.88 4.57 12.15
C ARG A 91 10.26 4.11 13.57
N VAL A 92 11.46 3.57 13.72
CA VAL A 92 12.00 3.17 15.02
C VAL A 92 12.12 4.41 15.91
N GLY A 93 11.55 4.36 17.12
CA GLY A 93 11.85 5.36 18.14
C GLY A 93 13.32 5.32 18.53
N HIS A 94 13.94 6.48 18.76
CA HIS A 94 15.40 6.57 18.82
C HIS A 94 16.12 5.93 20.03
N LYS A 95 15.43 5.36 21.03
CA LYS A 95 16.08 4.80 22.24
C LYS A 95 15.29 3.64 22.86
N GLY A 96 16.01 2.66 23.41
CA GLY A 96 15.46 1.62 24.31
C GLY A 96 15.60 0.17 23.80
N SER A 97 15.27 -0.79 24.66
CA SER A 97 15.31 -2.24 24.37
C SER A 97 14.40 -2.66 23.21
N GLN A 98 13.40 -1.83 22.87
CA GLN A 98 12.53 -2.03 21.71
C GLN A 98 13.19 -1.65 20.37
N TYR A 99 14.33 -0.95 20.40
CA TYR A 99 15.04 -0.55 19.19
C TYR A 99 15.46 -1.75 18.37
N PHE A 100 16.14 -2.73 18.97
CA PHE A 100 16.63 -3.92 18.26
C PHE A 100 15.49 -4.74 17.66
N LYS A 101 14.41 -4.95 18.43
CA LYS A 101 13.21 -5.64 17.95
C LYS A 101 12.58 -4.96 16.73
N THR A 102 12.50 -3.63 16.77
CA THR A 102 11.92 -2.86 15.65
C THR A 102 12.87 -2.82 14.46
N ALA A 103 14.18 -2.72 14.69
CA ALA A 103 15.20 -2.74 13.64
C ALA A 103 15.20 -4.07 12.89
N ASP A 104 15.10 -5.20 13.59
CA ASP A 104 15.01 -6.53 12.97
C ASP A 104 13.73 -6.69 12.16
N LEU A 105 12.62 -6.13 12.64
CA LEU A 105 11.37 -6.11 11.87
C LEU A 105 11.47 -5.27 10.59
N ILE A 106 12.11 -4.11 10.65
CA ILE A 106 12.33 -3.27 9.47
C ILE A 106 13.25 -3.97 8.47
N ARG A 107 14.31 -4.64 8.94
CA ARG A 107 15.18 -5.46 8.08
C ARG A 107 14.39 -6.57 7.41
N LEU A 108 13.60 -7.33 8.18
CA LEU A 108 12.76 -8.40 7.64
C LEU A 108 11.76 -7.86 6.61
N ASN A 109 11.10 -6.72 6.89
CA ASN A 109 10.20 -6.05 5.96
C ASN A 109 10.90 -5.65 4.65
N GLY A 110 12.08 -5.04 4.73
CA GLY A 110 12.88 -4.68 3.54
C GLY A 110 13.31 -5.89 2.71
N VAL A 111 13.73 -6.98 3.37
CA VAL A 111 14.06 -8.23 2.68
C VAL A 111 12.83 -8.82 2.00
N LEU A 112 11.68 -8.84 2.67
CA LEU A 112 10.45 -9.38 2.09
C LEU A 112 9.92 -8.52 0.95
N ALA A 113 10.09 -7.20 0.99
CA ALA A 113 9.74 -6.32 -0.11
C ALA A 113 10.59 -6.61 -1.37
N ASP A 114 11.93 -6.68 -1.24
CA ASP A 114 12.83 -7.04 -2.35
C ASP A 114 12.52 -8.44 -2.90
N GLN A 115 12.26 -9.41 -2.02
CA GLN A 115 11.97 -10.78 -2.46
C GLN A 115 10.57 -10.93 -3.05
N ALA A 116 9.57 -10.18 -2.57
CA ALA A 116 8.24 -10.16 -3.15
C ALA A 116 8.31 -9.67 -4.62
N GLU A 117 9.13 -8.66 -4.91
CA GLU A 117 9.36 -8.22 -6.29
C GLU A 117 9.89 -9.36 -7.17
N ARG A 118 10.87 -10.12 -6.68
CA ARG A 118 11.46 -11.24 -7.42
C ARG A 118 10.50 -12.42 -7.61
N ILE A 119 9.70 -12.75 -6.59
CA ILE A 119 8.77 -13.90 -6.59
C ILE A 119 7.54 -13.59 -7.44
N PHE A 120 6.94 -12.41 -7.26
CA PHE A 120 5.67 -12.04 -7.87
C PHE A 120 5.82 -11.22 -9.15
N LYS A 121 7.05 -10.82 -9.50
CA LYS A 121 7.37 -10.01 -10.70
C LYS A 121 6.64 -8.67 -10.72
N THR A 122 6.43 -8.09 -9.53
CA THR A 122 5.79 -6.78 -9.35
C THR A 122 6.42 -6.06 -8.17
N GLU A 123 6.68 -4.76 -8.32
CA GLU A 123 7.11 -3.93 -7.21
C GLU A 123 5.98 -3.88 -6.16
N PRO A 124 6.25 -4.14 -4.87
CA PRO A 124 5.23 -4.03 -3.83
C PRO A 124 4.93 -2.56 -3.49
N TYR A 125 3.66 -2.28 -3.20
CA TYR A 125 3.25 -1.00 -2.63
C TYR A 125 3.53 -0.96 -1.13
N ASP A 126 4.28 0.03 -0.68
CA ASP A 126 4.36 0.37 0.75
C ASP A 126 3.06 1.07 1.18
N ILE A 127 2.32 0.46 2.09
CA ILE A 127 0.97 0.91 2.48
C ILE A 127 0.93 1.31 3.94
N HIS A 128 0.57 2.56 4.19
CA HIS A 128 0.38 3.05 5.55
C HIS A 128 -1.04 2.71 6.04
N MET A 129 -1.16 2.06 7.20
CA MET A 129 -2.47 1.59 7.71
C MET A 129 -3.50 2.70 7.91
N ARG A 130 -3.06 3.93 8.22
CA ARG A 130 -3.95 5.10 8.26
C ARG A 130 -4.68 5.32 6.93
N GLN A 131 -4.02 5.13 5.79
CA GLN A 131 -4.64 5.30 4.47
C GLN A 131 -5.69 4.21 4.21
N VAL A 132 -5.41 2.98 4.62
CA VAL A 132 -6.36 1.87 4.57
C VAL A 132 -7.59 2.19 5.42
N GLN A 133 -7.38 2.63 6.67
CA GLN A 133 -8.47 2.98 7.58
C GLN A 133 -9.33 4.11 7.03
N THR A 134 -8.73 5.20 6.54
CA THR A 134 -9.45 6.30 5.90
C THR A 134 -10.24 5.83 4.67
N HIS A 135 -9.65 4.97 3.83
CA HIS A 135 -10.35 4.38 2.68
C HIS A 135 -11.59 3.58 3.11
N LEU A 136 -11.49 2.82 4.20
CA LEU A 136 -12.60 2.02 4.72
C LEU A 136 -13.60 2.83 5.55
N GLY A 137 -13.46 4.16 5.64
CA GLY A 137 -14.31 5.01 6.48
C GLY A 137 -14.10 4.84 7.99
N ILE A 138 -12.98 4.22 8.39
CA ILE A 138 -12.64 3.96 9.79
C ILE A 138 -11.83 5.14 10.34
N GLN A 139 -12.31 5.77 11.41
CA GLN A 139 -11.58 6.84 12.09
C GLN A 139 -10.24 6.31 12.60
N ALA A 140 -9.14 7.01 12.31
CA ALA A 140 -7.78 6.61 12.67
C ALA A 140 -7.45 6.96 14.13
N GLN A 141 -7.76 6.04 15.04
CA GLN A 141 -7.55 6.05 16.48
C GLN A 141 -6.89 4.73 16.95
N SER A 142 -5.60 4.80 17.28
CA SER A 142 -4.80 3.77 17.97
C SER A 142 -5.26 2.30 17.78
N TRP A 143 -5.63 1.62 18.87
CA TRP A 143 -6.05 0.22 18.92
C TRP A 143 -7.49 0.03 18.45
N ALA A 144 -8.37 0.98 18.78
CA ALA A 144 -9.79 0.94 18.43
C ALA A 144 -10.00 0.82 16.92
N SER A 145 -9.18 1.48 16.09
CA SER A 145 -9.25 1.34 14.63
C SER A 145 -8.89 -0.03 14.13
N ARG A 146 -7.91 -0.70 14.74
CA ARG A 146 -7.54 -2.06 14.33
C ARG A 146 -8.69 -3.01 14.63
N ARG A 147 -9.34 -2.84 15.78
CA ARG A 147 -10.53 -3.63 16.13
C ARG A 147 -11.71 -3.34 15.20
N ALA A 148 -12.03 -2.07 14.96
CA ALA A 148 -13.08 -1.67 14.03
C ALA A 148 -12.84 -2.21 12.61
N MET A 149 -11.57 -2.22 12.17
CA MET A 149 -11.19 -2.83 10.89
C MET A 149 -11.38 -4.35 10.89
N PHE A 150 -11.05 -5.02 11.99
CA PHE A 150 -11.34 -6.45 12.14
C PHE A 150 -12.84 -6.74 12.04
N ASP A 151 -13.65 -6.00 12.80
CA ASP A 151 -15.11 -6.17 12.78
C ASP A 151 -15.69 -5.89 11.38
N TYR A 152 -15.18 -4.86 10.68
CA TYR A 152 -15.52 -4.57 9.28
C TYR A 152 -15.20 -5.74 8.34
N VAL A 153 -13.99 -6.32 8.45
CA VAL A 153 -13.56 -7.41 7.57
C VAL A 153 -14.33 -8.70 7.84
N VAL A 154 -14.57 -9.06 9.10
CA VAL A 154 -15.36 -10.24 9.46
C VAL A 154 -16.79 -10.14 8.92
N ALA A 155 -17.39 -8.94 8.94
CA ALA A 155 -18.70 -8.70 8.35
C ALA A 155 -18.71 -8.86 6.81
N LYS A 156 -17.58 -8.57 6.14
CA LYS A 156 -17.43 -8.66 4.68
C LYS A 156 -16.94 -10.03 4.18
N VAL A 157 -16.27 -10.79 5.02
CA VAL A 157 -15.63 -12.06 4.67
C VAL A 157 -16.17 -13.16 5.61
N PRO A 158 -17.24 -13.88 5.22
CA PRO A 158 -17.93 -14.82 6.11
C PRO A 158 -17.06 -15.92 6.74
N ALA A 159 -15.97 -16.30 6.07
CA ALA A 159 -15.03 -17.32 6.55
C ALA A 159 -13.66 -16.71 6.95
N PHE A 160 -13.65 -15.47 7.46
CA PHE A 160 -12.40 -14.84 7.88
C PHE A 160 -11.79 -15.63 9.05
N PRO A 161 -10.49 -16.00 8.99
CA PRO A 161 -9.86 -16.74 10.08
C PRO A 161 -9.75 -15.89 11.34
N VAL A 162 -10.18 -16.46 12.48
CA VAL A 162 -10.11 -15.81 13.79
C VAL A 162 -9.30 -16.67 14.75
N VAL A 163 -8.19 -16.11 15.21
CA VAL A 163 -7.37 -16.66 16.30
C VAL A 163 -7.82 -16.02 17.62
N LYS A 164 -8.10 -16.87 18.60
CA LYS A 164 -8.43 -16.47 19.97
C LYS A 164 -7.38 -16.99 20.94
N THR A 165 -7.16 -16.24 22.01
CA THR A 165 -6.30 -16.68 23.11
C THR A 165 -7.00 -17.76 23.95
N HIS A 166 -6.27 -18.37 24.88
CA HIS A 166 -6.81 -19.33 25.84
C HIS A 166 -7.99 -18.77 26.66
N ASN A 167 -8.05 -17.44 26.86
CA ASN A 167 -9.15 -16.75 27.54
C ASN A 167 -10.27 -16.32 26.59
N ASN A 168 -10.35 -16.89 25.38
CA ASN A 168 -11.34 -16.56 24.35
C ASN A 168 -11.30 -15.08 23.87
N ALA A 169 -10.24 -14.33 24.22
CA ALA A 169 -10.02 -12.96 23.74
C ALA A 169 -9.48 -12.97 22.31
N LEU A 170 -9.72 -11.90 21.55
CA LEU A 170 -9.18 -11.77 20.18
C LEU A 170 -7.66 -11.65 20.23
N ALA A 171 -6.95 -12.51 19.52
CA ALA A 171 -5.50 -12.50 19.47
C ALA A 171 -4.96 -11.50 18.42
N ASP A 172 -3.75 -10.98 18.64
CA ASP A 172 -3.08 -10.00 17.75
C ASP A 172 -2.89 -10.53 16.33
N GLU A 173 -2.73 -11.85 16.20
CA GLU A 173 -2.65 -12.62 14.97
C GLU A 173 -3.84 -12.33 14.05
N SER A 174 -5.05 -12.28 14.59
CA SER A 174 -6.27 -11.96 13.82
C SER A 174 -6.21 -10.55 13.26
N LEU A 175 -5.78 -9.59 14.10
CA LEU A 175 -5.62 -8.19 13.68
C LEU A 175 -4.52 -8.04 12.62
N ASN A 176 -3.48 -8.88 12.68
CA ASN A 176 -2.42 -8.88 11.67
C ASN A 176 -2.92 -9.43 10.33
N MET A 177 -3.76 -10.45 10.32
CA MET A 177 -4.44 -10.90 9.09
C MET A 177 -5.37 -9.82 8.52
N THR A 178 -6.08 -9.08 9.38
CA THR A 178 -6.91 -7.95 8.94
C THR A 178 -6.06 -6.83 8.33
N ASP A 179 -4.93 -6.49 8.96
CA ASP A 179 -3.99 -5.51 8.42
C ASP A 179 -3.47 -5.95 7.03
N ALA A 180 -3.17 -7.24 6.85
CA ALA A 180 -2.76 -7.80 5.57
C ALA A 180 -3.88 -7.70 4.52
N TRP A 181 -5.12 -8.08 4.86
CA TRP A 181 -6.28 -7.89 3.98
C TRP A 181 -6.43 -6.43 3.56
N GLY A 182 -6.33 -5.50 4.50
CA GLY A 182 -6.40 -4.07 4.24
C GLY A 182 -5.30 -3.58 3.28
N CYS A 183 -4.09 -4.11 3.41
CA CYS A 183 -3.00 -3.84 2.46
C CYS A 183 -3.32 -4.37 1.05
N ALA A 184 -3.90 -5.57 0.93
CA ALA A 184 -4.31 -6.13 -0.36
C ALA A 184 -5.37 -5.23 -1.05
N VAL A 185 -6.40 -4.83 -0.31
CA VAL A 185 -7.47 -3.97 -0.81
C VAL A 185 -6.95 -2.60 -1.23
N PHE A 186 -6.10 -1.98 -0.41
CA PHE A 186 -5.55 -0.68 -0.76
C PHE A 186 -4.53 -0.77 -1.91
N ALA A 187 -3.81 -1.88 -2.06
CA ALA A 187 -2.98 -2.15 -3.24
C ALA A 187 -3.81 -2.22 -4.53
N LYS A 188 -4.99 -2.85 -4.51
CA LYS A 188 -5.94 -2.80 -5.64
C LYS A 188 -6.26 -1.36 -6.02
N ARG A 189 -6.59 -0.54 -5.03
CA ARG A 189 -6.92 0.88 -5.22
C ARG A 189 -5.76 1.65 -5.85
N ARG A 190 -4.54 1.46 -5.36
CA ARG A 190 -3.32 2.07 -5.91
C ARG A 190 -3.09 1.65 -7.36
N ARG A 191 -3.26 0.36 -7.65
CA ARG A 191 -3.11 -0.16 -9.01
C ARG A 191 -4.13 0.42 -9.97
N ARG A 192 -5.41 0.54 -9.57
CA ARG A 192 -6.46 1.17 -10.38
C ARG A 192 -6.13 2.63 -10.68
N VAL A 193 -5.62 3.38 -9.71
CA VAL A 193 -5.15 4.77 -9.96
C VAL A 193 -3.99 4.80 -10.95
N GLU A 194 -3.05 3.87 -10.89
CA GLU A 194 -1.97 3.78 -11.89
C GLU A 194 -2.48 3.45 -13.29
N GLU A 195 -3.49 2.58 -13.40
CA GLU A 195 -4.15 2.28 -14.66
C GLU A 195 -4.83 3.54 -15.22
N MET A 196 -5.56 4.29 -14.40
CA MET A 196 -6.17 5.57 -14.80
C MET A 196 -5.12 6.62 -15.17
N ARG A 197 -3.96 6.64 -14.50
CA ARG A 197 -2.84 7.52 -14.87
C ARG A 197 -2.29 7.21 -16.26
N GLY A 198 -2.49 5.99 -16.77
CA GLY A 198 -2.14 5.61 -18.13
C GLY A 198 -3.02 6.28 -19.20
N ASP A 199 -4.17 6.83 -18.82
CA ASP A 199 -5.02 7.65 -19.69
C ASP A 199 -4.51 9.10 -19.68
N GLU A 200 -3.63 9.40 -20.64
CA GLU A 200 -2.99 10.71 -20.77
C GLU A 200 -4.00 11.85 -20.96
N ALA A 201 -5.12 11.58 -21.65
CA ALA A 201 -6.15 12.59 -21.91
C ALA A 201 -6.92 12.93 -20.63
N ALA A 202 -7.33 11.91 -19.86
CA ALA A 202 -7.99 12.12 -18.57
C ALA A 202 -7.07 12.85 -17.59
N VAL A 203 -5.79 12.44 -17.50
CA VAL A 203 -4.81 13.10 -16.62
C VAL A 203 -4.56 14.54 -17.04
N ALA A 204 -4.45 14.83 -18.34
CA ALA A 204 -4.27 16.19 -18.84
C ALA A 204 -5.46 17.09 -18.48
N SER A 205 -6.69 16.58 -18.62
CA SER A 205 -7.91 17.29 -18.21
C SER A 205 -7.93 17.60 -16.70
N ILE A 206 -7.60 16.61 -15.87
CA ILE A 206 -7.51 16.79 -14.41
C ILE A 206 -6.43 17.82 -14.05
N LYS A 207 -5.26 17.75 -14.69
CA LYS A 207 -4.17 18.72 -14.48
C LYS A 207 -4.61 20.13 -14.86
N ALA A 208 -5.29 20.30 -15.99
CA ALA A 208 -5.78 21.61 -16.41
C ALA A 208 -6.73 22.23 -15.37
N GLN A 209 -7.61 21.44 -14.76
CA GLN A 209 -8.49 21.90 -13.68
C GLN A 209 -7.70 22.27 -12.41
N ILE A 210 -6.72 21.45 -12.02
CA ILE A 210 -5.91 21.67 -10.81
C ILE A 210 -5.04 22.93 -10.93
N LEU A 211 -4.47 23.19 -12.10
CA LEU A 211 -3.67 24.39 -12.36
C LEU A 211 -4.49 25.69 -12.30
N GLN A 212 -5.83 25.59 -12.24
CA GLN A 212 -6.67 26.76 -12.00
C GLN A 212 -6.74 27.17 -10.52
N GLN A 213 -6.26 26.33 -9.60
CA GLN A 213 -6.24 26.65 -8.17
C GLN A 213 -5.27 27.79 -7.88
N ARG A 214 -5.75 28.81 -7.17
CA ARG A 214 -4.99 30.02 -6.82
C ARG A 214 -3.64 29.70 -6.18
N THR A 215 -3.61 28.81 -5.20
CA THR A 215 -2.38 28.44 -4.46
C THR A 215 -1.30 27.84 -5.36
N LEU A 216 -1.68 27.05 -6.38
CA LEU A 216 -0.72 26.48 -7.32
C LEU A 216 -0.21 27.49 -8.33
N ARG A 217 -1.06 28.44 -8.75
CA ARG A 217 -0.65 29.56 -9.61
C ARG A 217 0.33 30.49 -8.89
N GLU A 218 0.07 30.80 -7.62
CA GLU A 218 0.97 31.63 -6.79
C GLU A 218 2.35 30.98 -6.64
N LEU A 219 2.40 29.66 -6.38
CA LEU A 219 3.68 28.93 -6.32
C LEU A 219 4.43 28.91 -7.66
N GLU A 220 3.72 28.73 -8.77
CA GLU A 220 4.33 28.76 -10.10
C GLU A 220 4.89 30.14 -10.43
N GLN A 221 4.12 31.19 -10.14
CA GLN A 221 4.52 32.57 -10.35
C GLN A 221 5.74 32.93 -9.50
N HIS A 222 5.75 32.56 -8.22
CA HIS A 222 6.89 32.78 -7.34
C HIS A 222 8.16 32.07 -7.83
N ALA A 223 8.03 30.85 -8.38
CA ALA A 223 9.17 30.16 -8.99
C ALA A 223 9.72 30.89 -10.22
N LYS A 224 8.86 31.54 -11.02
CA LYS A 224 9.26 32.36 -12.18
C LYS A 224 9.98 33.63 -11.75
N GLU A 225 9.45 34.35 -10.75
CA GLU A 225 10.07 35.56 -10.20
C GLU A 225 11.49 35.28 -9.68
N LEU A 226 11.67 34.22 -8.87
CA LEU A 226 12.99 33.81 -8.40
C LEU A 226 13.97 33.50 -9.55
N ARG A 227 13.47 32.97 -10.67
CA ARG A 227 14.28 32.68 -11.85
C ARG A 227 14.73 33.96 -12.55
N GLU A 228 13.84 34.94 -12.67
CA GLU A 228 14.12 36.26 -13.24
C GLU A 228 15.12 37.05 -12.39
N GLU A 229 15.08 36.88 -11.06
CA GLU A 229 16.05 37.43 -10.12
C GLU A 229 17.43 36.74 -10.14
N GLY A 230 17.63 35.70 -10.97
CA GLY A 230 18.88 34.92 -11.02
C GLY A 230 19.05 33.89 -9.89
N LYS A 231 18.03 33.70 -9.03
CA LYS A 231 18.01 32.74 -7.92
C LYS A 231 17.60 31.34 -8.40
N MET A 232 18.44 30.77 -9.26
CA MET A 232 18.15 29.52 -9.97
C MET A 232 17.93 28.31 -9.05
N ARG A 233 18.62 28.26 -7.90
CA ARG A 233 18.50 27.14 -6.96
C ARG A 233 17.16 27.17 -6.25
N GLU A 234 16.79 28.33 -5.72
CA GLU A 234 15.55 28.57 -5.00
C GLU A 234 14.34 28.38 -5.93
N SER A 235 14.42 28.92 -7.15
CA SER A 235 13.40 28.68 -8.20
C SER A 235 13.17 27.19 -8.45
N LYS A 236 14.26 26.41 -8.56
CA LYS A 236 14.17 24.96 -8.74
C LYS A 236 13.52 24.25 -7.55
N GLU A 237 13.88 24.63 -6.32
CA GLU A 237 13.30 24.05 -5.11
C GLU A 237 11.79 24.35 -5.00
N VAL A 238 11.37 25.58 -5.30
CA VAL A 238 9.94 25.96 -5.34
C VAL A 238 9.20 25.23 -6.45
N HIS A 239 9.79 25.12 -7.64
CA HIS A 239 9.21 24.37 -8.76
C HIS A 239 9.04 22.88 -8.44
N ASP A 240 10.01 22.26 -7.76
CA ASP A 240 9.91 20.87 -7.31
C ASP A 240 8.76 20.68 -6.30
N VAL A 241 8.56 21.64 -5.39
CA VAL A 241 7.43 21.63 -4.46
C VAL A 241 6.10 21.78 -5.20
N TRP A 242 6.01 22.71 -6.14
CA TRP A 242 4.84 22.89 -7.01
C TRP A 242 4.51 21.61 -7.78
N ALA A 243 5.49 21.00 -8.44
CA ALA A 243 5.29 19.78 -9.23
C ALA A 243 4.79 18.62 -8.36
N ARG A 244 5.37 18.45 -7.15
CA ARG A 244 4.88 17.45 -6.18
C ARG A 244 3.45 17.75 -5.74
N ARG A 245 3.10 19.01 -5.52
CA ARG A 245 1.75 19.41 -5.09
C ARG A 245 0.72 19.16 -6.18
N VAL A 246 1.03 19.50 -7.44
CA VAL A 246 0.19 19.16 -8.59
C VAL A 246 -0.04 17.65 -8.66
N GLN A 247 1.02 16.84 -8.54
CA GLN A 247 0.88 15.38 -8.58
C GLN A 247 0.02 14.83 -7.44
N GLN A 248 0.15 15.38 -6.23
CA GLN A 248 -0.69 15.00 -5.08
C GLN A 248 -2.18 15.31 -5.32
N GLU A 249 -2.50 16.49 -5.86
CA GLU A 249 -3.88 16.85 -6.17
C GLU A 249 -4.46 16.01 -7.31
N VAL A 250 -3.65 15.67 -8.33
CA VAL A 250 -4.05 14.74 -9.41
C VAL A 250 -4.42 13.39 -8.80
N ASP A 251 -3.56 12.84 -7.94
CA ASP A 251 -3.81 11.55 -7.29
C ASP A 251 -5.07 11.58 -6.44
N LYS A 252 -5.25 12.64 -5.65
CA LYS A 252 -6.45 12.84 -4.83
C LYS A 252 -7.71 12.85 -5.69
N LYS A 253 -7.68 13.53 -6.84
CA LYS A 253 -8.81 13.58 -7.76
C LYS A 253 -9.09 12.22 -8.41
N LEU A 254 -8.05 11.51 -8.85
CA LEU A 254 -8.17 10.14 -9.39
C LEU A 254 -8.75 9.17 -8.36
N PHE A 255 -8.30 9.26 -7.10
CA PHE A 255 -8.87 8.49 -6.01
C PHE A 255 -10.36 8.78 -5.79
N ALA A 256 -10.75 10.05 -5.82
CA ALA A 256 -12.16 10.44 -5.66
C ALA A 256 -13.03 9.96 -6.83
N MET A 257 -12.51 9.99 -8.07
CA MET A 257 -13.20 9.45 -9.23
C MET A 257 -13.42 7.94 -9.10
N LEU A 258 -12.40 7.20 -8.61
CA LEU A 258 -12.51 5.77 -8.35
C LEU A 258 -13.56 5.45 -7.28
N ASP A 259 -13.65 6.27 -6.22
CA ASP A 259 -14.69 6.12 -5.18
C ASP A 259 -16.09 6.29 -5.78
N GLN A 260 -16.29 7.33 -6.60
CA GLN A 260 -17.56 7.57 -7.28
C GLN A 260 -17.95 6.43 -8.23
N GLU A 261 -16.98 5.83 -8.92
CA GLU A 261 -17.22 4.67 -9.79
C GLU A 261 -17.66 3.44 -8.98
N GLN A 262 -16.99 3.17 -7.86
CA GLN A 262 -17.35 2.06 -6.96
C GLN A 262 -18.73 2.24 -6.35
N GLU A 263 -19.09 3.46 -5.96
CA GLU A 263 -20.43 3.77 -5.44
C GLU A 263 -21.52 3.51 -6.49
N ARG A 264 -21.29 3.93 -7.74
CA ARG A 264 -22.24 3.67 -8.86
C ARG A 264 -22.41 2.19 -9.15
N GLN A 265 -21.34 1.40 -9.04
CA GLN A 265 -21.39 -0.06 -9.23
C GLN A 265 -22.12 -0.77 -8.09
N GLN A 266 -22.22 -0.18 -6.89
CA GLN A 266 -22.95 -0.77 -5.76
C GLN A 266 -24.45 -0.45 -5.79
N THR A 267 -24.86 0.61 -6.48
CA THR A 267 -26.27 1.00 -6.60
C THR A 267 -27.00 0.32 -7.76
N THR A 268 -26.28 -0.34 -8.66
CA THR A 268 -26.82 -1.02 -9.85
C THR A 268 -26.92 -2.51 -9.57
#